data_AF-A0A7C3JAQ7-F1
#
_entry.id   AF-A0A7C3JAQ7-F1
#
_cell.length_a   1.000
_cell.length_b   1.000
_cell.length_c   1.000
_cell.angle_alpha   90.00
_cell.angle_beta   90.00
_cell.angle_gamma   90.00
#
_symmetry.space_group_name_H-M   'P 1'
#
loop_
_entity.id
_entity.type
_entity.pdbx_description
1 polymer ?
#
loop_
_entity_poly.entity_id
_entity_poly.type
_entity_poly.pdbx_seq_one_letter_code
_entity_poly.pdbx_strand_id
1 'polypeptide(L)'
;IMTGMRRRLSGVLYINVSDDEIVKRLSGRVICNKCQTPYHIEYHPPLKEGICDSCGGNLYRRDDDDPETVRARLRTYYGQTAPLIHYYRTMKLLFEISGEGQVSDVSGRIMSAMQSIRIKERV
;
A
#
# COMPACT_ATOMS: atom_id res chain seq x y z
N ILE A 1 15.37 -18.13 6.63
CA ILE A 1 15.33 -16.65 6.64
C ILE A 1 15.03 -16.23 8.07
N MET A 2 15.82 -15.34 8.70
CA MET A 2 15.83 -14.99 10.14
C MET A 2 16.52 -15.97 11.11
N THR A 3 17.49 -16.77 10.64
CA THR A 3 18.23 -17.75 11.45
C THR A 3 18.98 -17.15 12.65
N GLY A 4 19.44 -15.90 12.56
CA GLY A 4 20.10 -15.19 13.67
C GLY A 4 19.17 -14.76 14.81
N MET A 5 17.86 -14.72 14.59
CA MET A 5 16.87 -14.24 15.57
C MET A 5 15.98 -15.36 16.15
N ARG A 6 16.21 -16.63 15.78
CA ARG A 6 15.36 -17.78 16.14
C ARG A 6 13.86 -17.53 15.93
N ARG A 7 13.49 -16.75 14.91
CA ARG A 7 12.10 -16.47 14.54
C ARG A 7 11.80 -17.02 13.15
N ARG A 8 10.56 -17.42 12.94
CA ARG A 8 10.03 -17.87 11.65
C ARG A 8 8.97 -16.88 11.17
N LEU A 9 8.87 -16.72 9.85
CA LEU A 9 7.78 -15.97 9.25
C LEU A 9 6.51 -16.82 9.25
N SER A 10 5.45 -16.29 9.83
CA SER A 10 4.12 -16.93 9.90
C SER A 10 3.36 -16.79 8.57
N GLY A 11 3.59 -15.68 7.87
CA GLY A 11 2.97 -15.37 6.59
C GLY A 11 3.46 -14.05 6.03
N VAL A 12 3.21 -13.83 4.75
CA VAL A 12 3.53 -12.62 3.99
C VAL A 12 2.24 -12.16 3.32
N LEU A 13 1.80 -10.95 3.64
CA LEU A 13 0.62 -10.34 3.01
C LEU A 13 1.05 -9.59 1.75
N TYR A 14 0.43 -9.91 0.62
CA TYR A 14 0.59 -9.17 -0.63
C TYR A 14 -0.70 -8.43 -0.95
N ILE A 15 -0.65 -7.10 -0.86
CA ILE A 15 -1.77 -6.22 -1.18
C ILE A 15 -1.72 -5.95 -2.70
N ASN A 16 -2.54 -6.65 -3.45
CA ASN A 16 -2.60 -6.57 -4.90
C ASN A 16 -3.58 -5.46 -5.34
N VAL A 17 -3.10 -4.53 -6.16
CA VAL A 17 -3.86 -3.40 -6.71
C VAL A 17 -3.48 -3.28 -8.18
N SER A 18 -4.45 -3.02 -9.06
CA SER A 18 -4.15 -2.79 -10.48
C SER A 18 -3.26 -1.56 -10.69
N ASP A 19 -2.41 -1.61 -11.72
CA ASP A 19 -1.52 -0.50 -12.07
C ASP A 19 -2.28 0.80 -12.31
N ASP A 20 -3.43 0.72 -12.99
CA ASP A 20 -4.28 1.88 -13.27
C ASP A 20 -4.83 2.51 -11.98
N GLU A 21 -5.26 1.69 -11.02
CA GLU A 21 -5.72 2.19 -9.72
C GLU A 21 -4.56 2.75 -8.88
N ILE A 22 -3.37 2.16 -8.94
CA ILE A 22 -2.16 2.72 -8.30
C ILE A 22 -1.83 4.09 -8.90
N VAL A 23 -1.80 4.19 -10.23
CA VAL A 23 -1.53 5.45 -10.95
C VAL A 23 -2.57 6.49 -10.56
N LYS A 24 -3.86 6.13 -10.57
CA LYS A 24 -4.96 7.04 -10.20
C LYS A 24 -4.80 7.55 -8.77
N ARG A 25 -4.60 6.66 -7.79
CA ARG A 25 -4.46 7.00 -6.37
C ARG A 25 -3.25 7.88 -6.08
N LEU A 26 -2.10 7.56 -6.68
CA LEU A 26 -0.89 8.34 -6.46
C LEU A 26 -0.97 9.69 -7.16
N SER A 27 -1.48 9.73 -8.39
CA SER A 27 -1.59 10.97 -9.16
C SER A 27 -2.54 11.99 -8.54
N GLY A 28 -3.56 11.54 -7.80
CA GLY A 28 -4.46 12.41 -7.07
C GLY A 28 -4.00 12.80 -5.67
N ARG A 29 -2.85 12.29 -5.19
CA ARG A 29 -2.37 12.54 -3.83
C ARG A 29 -1.84 13.97 -3.69
N VAL A 30 -2.32 14.66 -2.67
CA VAL A 30 -1.73 15.92 -2.18
C VAL A 30 -1.46 15.79 -0.69
N ILE A 31 -0.40 16.41 -0.21
CA ILE A 31 0.08 16.25 1.16
C ILE A 31 0.41 17.61 1.77
N CYS A 32 0.14 17.76 3.06
CA CYS A 32 0.49 18.99 3.75
C CYS A 32 2.01 19.10 3.97
N ASN A 33 2.60 20.23 3.59
CA ASN A 33 4.02 20.50 3.80
C ASN A 33 4.43 20.67 5.28
N LYS A 34 3.47 20.89 6.19
CA LYS A 34 3.73 21.04 7.63
C LYS A 34 3.53 19.75 8.40
N CYS A 35 2.32 19.18 8.38
CA CYS A 35 1.96 18.03 9.22
C CYS A 35 1.94 16.69 8.48
N GLN A 36 2.23 16.68 7.17
CA GLN A 36 2.23 15.46 6.33
C GLN A 36 0.87 14.75 6.25
N THR A 37 -0.23 15.41 6.63
CA THR A 37 -1.58 14.87 6.45
C THR A 37 -1.84 14.64 4.96
N PRO A 38 -2.17 13.40 4.55
CA PRO A 38 -2.47 13.08 3.17
C PRO A 38 -3.92 13.39 2.82
N TYR A 39 -4.12 13.84 1.59
CA TYR A 39 -5.40 14.08 0.95
C TYR A 39 -5.40 13.46 -0.44
N HIS A 40 -6.58 13.37 -1.03
CA HIS A 40 -6.74 12.96 -2.42
C HIS A 40 -7.77 13.85 -3.11
N ILE A 41 -7.41 14.48 -4.22
CA ILE A 41 -8.25 15.49 -4.88
C ILE A 41 -9.68 15.02 -5.21
N GLU A 42 -9.86 13.74 -5.53
CA GLU A 42 -11.20 13.14 -5.76
C GLU A 42 -11.79 12.45 -4.52
N TYR A 43 -11.05 11.53 -3.89
CA TYR A 43 -11.59 10.63 -2.86
C TYR A 43 -11.66 11.24 -1.45
N HIS A 44 -10.79 12.20 -1.15
CA HIS A 44 -10.72 12.87 0.16
C HIS A 44 -10.12 14.26 -0.01
N PRO A 45 -10.85 15.18 -0.68
CA PRO A 45 -10.35 16.53 -0.93
C PRO A 45 -10.30 17.33 0.37
N PRO A 46 -9.41 18.33 0.46
CA PRO A 46 -9.45 19.29 1.56
C PRO A 46 -10.72 20.13 1.51
N LEU A 47 -11.14 20.69 2.64
CA LEU A 47 -12.30 21.61 2.70
C LEU A 47 -12.05 22.90 1.91
N LYS A 48 -10.78 23.34 1.83
CA LYS A 48 -10.34 24.47 1.02
C LYS A 48 -9.18 24.05 0.13
N GLU A 49 -9.28 24.35 -1.17
CA GLU A 49 -8.23 24.02 -2.13
C GLU A 49 -6.88 24.58 -1.68
N GLY A 50 -5.84 23.72 -1.71
CA GLY A 50 -4.48 24.09 -1.32
C GLY A 50 -4.24 24.24 0.19
N ILE A 51 -5.25 24.11 1.06
CA ILE A 51 -5.13 24.34 2.51
C ILE A 51 -5.42 23.05 3.28
N CYS A 52 -4.53 22.68 4.20
CA CYS A 52 -4.70 21.54 5.09
C CYS A 52 -5.75 21.84 6.18
N ASP A 53 -6.79 21.02 6.23
CA ASP A 53 -7.84 21.10 7.24
C ASP A 53 -7.34 20.85 8.68
N SER A 54 -6.23 20.12 8.85
CA SER A 54 -5.69 19.77 10.16
C SER A 54 -4.84 20.87 10.79
N CYS A 55 -4.09 21.66 9.99
CA CYS A 55 -3.13 22.64 10.53
C CYS A 55 -3.05 23.97 9.77
N GLY A 56 -3.83 24.15 8.70
CA GLY A 56 -3.79 25.35 7.85
C GLY A 56 -2.52 25.49 6.99
N GLY A 57 -1.69 24.46 6.91
CA GLY A 57 -0.50 24.45 6.02
C GLY A 57 -0.86 24.29 4.54
N ASN A 58 0.10 24.55 3.66
CA ASN A 58 -0.12 24.42 2.22
C ASN A 58 -0.05 22.95 1.80
N LEU A 59 -0.96 22.56 0.92
CA LEU A 59 -0.94 21.26 0.26
C LEU A 59 -0.10 21.35 -1.00
N TYR A 60 0.70 20.32 -1.25
CA TYR A 60 1.48 20.17 -2.47
C TYR A 60 1.38 18.74 -2.99
N ARG A 61 1.57 18.58 -4.29
CA ARG A 61 1.73 17.27 -4.93
C ARG A 61 3.20 16.90 -4.91
N ARG A 62 3.51 15.63 -4.63
CA ARG A 62 4.90 15.16 -4.69
C ARG A 62 5.32 14.95 -6.14
N ASP A 63 6.58 15.23 -6.44
CA ASP A 63 7.12 15.05 -7.80
C ASP A 63 7.08 13.59 -8.26
N ASP A 64 7.21 12.64 -7.33
CA ASP A 64 7.19 11.20 -7.61
C ASP A 64 5.79 10.59 -7.82
N ASP A 65 4.77 11.44 -7.78
CA ASP A 65 3.35 11.09 -8.01
C ASP A 65 2.85 11.51 -9.39
N ASP A 66 3.71 11.99 -10.30
CA ASP A 66 3.35 12.15 -11.71
C ASP A 66 3.02 10.78 -12.36
N PRO A 67 1.98 10.64 -13.22
CA PRO A 67 1.60 9.35 -13.79
C PRO A 67 2.73 8.63 -14.54
N GLU A 68 3.62 9.36 -15.22
CA GLU A 68 4.75 8.77 -15.92
C GLU A 68 5.77 8.20 -14.92
N THR A 69 6.09 8.97 -13.89
CA THR A 69 7.00 8.58 -12.81
C THR A 69 6.46 7.38 -12.04
N VAL A 70 5.15 7.34 -11.74
CA VAL A 70 4.51 6.20 -11.07
C VAL A 70 4.62 4.94 -11.92
N ARG A 71 4.34 5.01 -13.24
CA ARG A 71 4.50 3.86 -14.13
C ARG A 71 5.96 3.41 -14.23
N ALA A 72 6.93 4.32 -14.22
CA ALA A 72 8.33 3.97 -14.17
C ALA A 72 8.70 3.20 -12.89
N ARG A 73 8.17 3.64 -11.74
CA ARG A 73 8.35 2.94 -10.47
C ARG A 73 7.70 1.56 -10.45
N LEU A 74 6.53 1.39 -11.06
CA LEU A 74 5.88 0.09 -11.22
C LEU A 74 6.72 -0.87 -12.07
N ARG A 75 7.31 -0.41 -13.18
CA ARG A 75 8.25 -1.22 -13.97
C ARG A 75 9.44 -1.69 -13.13
N THR A 76 10.03 -0.81 -12.33
CA THR A 76 11.12 -1.17 -11.40
C THR A 76 10.66 -2.19 -10.36
N TYR A 77 9.47 -1.99 -9.78
CA TYR A 77 8.86 -2.94 -8.84
C TYR A 77 8.71 -4.34 -9.45
N TYR A 78 8.24 -4.44 -10.69
CA TYR A 78 8.11 -5.74 -11.37
C TYR A 78 9.46 -6.42 -11.64
N GLY A 79 10.49 -5.64 -11.98
CA GLY A 79 11.83 -6.19 -12.22
C GLY A 79 12.56 -6.62 -10.94
N GLN A 80 12.35 -5.90 -9.83
CA GLN A 80 13.20 -6.05 -8.63
C GLN A 80 12.48 -6.67 -7.44
N THR A 81 11.18 -6.41 -7.28
CA THR A 81 10.42 -6.76 -6.07
C THR A 81 9.40 -7.87 -6.33
N ALA A 82 8.69 -7.84 -7.46
CA ALA A 82 7.69 -8.85 -7.79
C ALA A 82 8.20 -10.31 -7.79
N PRO A 83 9.48 -10.63 -8.08
CA PRO A 83 10.00 -11.99 -7.91
C PRO A 83 9.83 -12.55 -6.47
N LEU A 84 9.77 -11.68 -5.46
CA LEU A 84 9.50 -12.08 -4.08
C LEU A 84 8.10 -12.68 -3.90
N ILE A 85 7.12 -12.28 -4.73
CA ILE A 85 5.78 -12.85 -4.72
C ILE A 85 5.88 -14.35 -5.03
N HIS A 86 6.59 -14.71 -6.09
CA HIS A 86 6.80 -16.12 -6.44
C HIS A 86 7.56 -16.85 -5.34
N TYR A 87 8.62 -16.25 -4.80
CA TYR A 87 9.42 -16.82 -3.72
C TYR A 87 8.58 -17.17 -2.47
N TYR A 88 7.73 -16.26 -1.98
CA TYR A 88 6.89 -16.56 -0.81
C TYR A 88 5.70 -17.46 -1.15
N ARG A 89 5.24 -17.47 -2.40
CA ARG A 89 4.20 -18.39 -2.88
C ARG A 89 4.70 -19.83 -2.86
N THR A 90 5.92 -20.11 -3.33
CA THR A 90 6.51 -21.47 -3.26
C THR A 90 6.74 -21.94 -1.83
N MET A 91 7.01 -21.03 -0.89
CA MET A 91 7.08 -21.32 0.54
C MET A 91 5.72 -21.55 1.21
N LYS A 92 4.60 -21.39 0.49
CA LYS A 92 3.23 -21.43 1.04
C LYS A 92 2.99 -20.41 2.16
N LEU A 93 3.74 -19.32 2.15
CA LEU A 93 3.66 -18.22 3.12
C LEU A 93 2.92 -17.00 2.57
N LEU A 94 2.72 -16.90 1.25
CA LEU A 94 2.06 -15.75 0.64
C LEU A 94 0.54 -15.81 0.79
N PHE A 95 -0.05 -14.72 1.27
CA PHE A 95 -1.48 -14.45 1.31
C PHE A 95 -1.76 -13.21 0.48
N GLU A 96 -2.44 -13.41 -0.65
CA GLU A 96 -2.79 -12.33 -1.57
C GLU A 96 -4.15 -11.73 -1.19
N ILE A 97 -4.19 -10.39 -1.13
CA ILE A 97 -5.35 -9.62 -0.70
C ILE A 97 -5.59 -8.53 -1.74
N SER A 98 -6.82 -8.39 -2.23
CA SER A 98 -7.18 -7.23 -3.04
C SER A 98 -7.11 -5.96 -2.20
N GLY A 99 -6.32 -4.97 -2.65
CA GLY A 99 -6.21 -3.63 -2.08
C GLY A 99 -7.15 -2.59 -2.71
N GLU A 100 -8.10 -3.04 -3.53
CA GLU A 100 -9.11 -2.18 -4.16
C GLU A 100 -10.38 -2.09 -3.30
N GLY A 101 -11.09 -0.95 -3.37
CA GLY A 101 -12.23 -0.64 -2.53
C GLY A 101 -11.90 0.28 -1.34
N GLN A 102 -12.81 0.37 -0.37
CA GLN A 102 -12.66 1.26 0.78
C GLN A 102 -11.58 0.75 1.75
N VAL A 103 -10.98 1.66 2.52
CA VAL A 103 -9.98 1.31 3.54
C VAL A 103 -10.53 0.31 4.55
N SER A 104 -11.81 0.44 4.93
CA SER A 104 -12.51 -0.51 5.81
C SER A 104 -12.57 -1.92 5.22
N ASP A 105 -12.89 -2.06 3.93
CA ASP A 105 -12.98 -3.34 3.24
C ASP A 105 -11.61 -4.03 3.18
N VAL A 106 -10.59 -3.29 2.76
CA VAL A 106 -9.20 -3.80 2.68
C VAL A 106 -8.70 -4.18 4.08
N SER A 107 -8.99 -3.38 5.10
CA SER A 107 -8.65 -3.69 6.49
C SER A 107 -9.32 -4.99 6.96
N GLY A 108 -10.60 -5.20 6.61
CA GLY A 108 -11.31 -6.44 6.89
C GLY A 108 -10.62 -7.65 6.27
N ARG A 109 -10.24 -7.57 4.98
CA ARG A 109 -9.53 -8.66 4.28
C ARG A 109 -8.17 -8.97 4.91
N ILE A 110 -7.41 -7.93 5.29
CA ILE A 110 -6.13 -8.08 6.00
C ILE A 110 -6.34 -8.81 7.32
N MET A 111 -7.32 -8.40 8.13
CA MET A 111 -7.61 -9.01 9.41
C MET A 111 -8.03 -10.48 9.26
N SER A 112 -8.86 -10.80 8.25
CA SER A 112 -9.23 -12.18 7.93
C SER A 112 -7.99 -13.03 7.56
N ALA A 113 -7.09 -12.52 6.71
CA ALA A 113 -5.87 -13.22 6.34
C ALA A 113 -4.95 -13.45 7.55
N MET A 114 -4.81 -12.46 8.43
CA MET A 114 -4.03 -12.58 9.66
C MET A 114 -4.60 -13.64 10.62
N GLN A 115 -5.93 -13.74 10.74
CA GLN A 115 -6.56 -14.80 11.53
C GLN A 115 -6.26 -16.19 10.96
N SER A 116 -6.33 -16.35 9.63
CA SER A 116 -5.99 -17.61 8.96
C SER A 116 -4.52 -18.02 9.18
N ILE A 117 -3.60 -17.05 9.15
CA ILE A 117 -2.17 -17.28 9.45
C ILE A 117 -2.01 -17.82 10.88
N ARG A 118 -2.65 -17.17 11.86
CA ARG A 118 -2.55 -17.55 13.27
C ARG A 118 -3.14 -18.93 13.58
N ILE A 119 -4.17 -19.36 12.84
CA ILE A 119 -4.73 -20.72 12.96
C ILE A 119 -3.74 -21.76 12.44
N LYS A 120 -3.08 -21.51 11.30
CA LYS A 120 -2.06 -22.42 10.74
C LYS A 120 -0.84 -22.62 11.65
N GLU A 121 -0.55 -21.69 12.57
CA GLU A 121 0.53 -21.87 13.56
C GLU A 121 0.15 -22.75 14.75
N ARG A 122 -1.15 -22.96 14.99
CA ARG A 122 -1.67 -23.67 16.16
C ARG A 122 -2.04 -25.14 15.89
N VAL A 123 -2.09 -25.53 14.63
CA VAL A 123 -2.36 -26.89 14.14
C VAL A 123 -1.06 -27.51 13.67
#